data_AF-A0A967KIT5-F1
#
_entry.id   AF-A0A967KIT5-F1
#
_cell.length_a   1.000
_cell.length_b   1.000
_cell.length_c   1.000
_cell.angle_alpha   90.00
_cell.angle_beta   90.00
_cell.angle_gamma   90.00
#
_symmetry.space_group_name_H-M   'P 1'
#
loop_
_entity.id
_entity.type
_entity.pdbx_description
1 polymer ?
#
loop_
_entity_poly.entity_id
_entity_poly.type
_entity_poly.pdbx_seq_one_letter_code
_entity_poly.pdbx_strand_id
1 'polypeptide(L)'
;MNKPNVILLLAALLVSHLAAATEEQTERTASEGEPGTTIAAPAETAEAGVSERLRHKERATGILDVPLDGSSVEAFESGLEKVRSEASPEDYNRLSQALKWHQFYNLAAKSDKEKLYRLLDGKTPRQIMDTAGNR
;
A
#
# COMPACT_ATOMS: atom_id res chain seq x y z
N MET A 1 -19.83 14.67 -54.37
CA MET A 1 -18.49 15.30 -54.38
C MET A 1 -17.52 14.32 -53.74
N ASN A 2 -16.76 13.58 -54.55
CA ASN A 2 -15.75 12.61 -54.12
C ASN A 2 -14.35 13.24 -54.30
N LYS A 3 -13.49 13.15 -53.28
CA LYS A 3 -12.03 13.34 -53.41
C LYS A 3 -11.32 12.13 -52.79
N PRO A 4 -10.31 11.54 -53.47
CA PRO A 4 -9.69 10.28 -53.06
C PRO A 4 -8.45 10.43 -52.17
N ASN A 5 -8.15 9.32 -51.52
CA ASN A 5 -7.00 8.97 -50.66
C ASN A 5 -5.63 9.36 -51.21
N VAL A 6 -4.74 9.81 -50.31
CA VAL A 6 -3.27 9.74 -50.48
C VAL A 6 -2.65 9.13 -49.22
N ILE A 7 -1.84 8.11 -49.47
CA ILE A 7 -1.06 7.25 -48.59
C ILE A 7 0.15 8.02 -48.01
N LEU A 8 0.51 7.78 -46.74
CA LEU A 8 1.93 7.78 -46.32
C LEU A 8 2.13 7.06 -44.97
N LEU A 9 2.71 5.86 -45.07
CA LEU A 9 3.49 5.21 -44.01
C LEU A 9 4.66 6.10 -43.62
N LEU A 10 5.04 6.13 -42.34
CA LEU A 10 6.42 5.83 -41.93
C LEU A 10 6.52 5.65 -40.41
N ALA A 11 6.91 4.44 -40.01
CA ALA A 11 7.40 4.13 -38.67
C ALA A 11 8.81 4.72 -38.49
N ALA A 12 9.07 5.36 -37.35
CA ALA A 12 10.42 5.74 -36.94
C ALA A 12 10.72 5.14 -35.56
N LEU A 13 11.56 4.13 -35.62
CA LEU A 13 12.25 3.40 -34.56
C LEU A 13 13.32 4.32 -33.93
N LEU A 14 13.47 4.32 -32.60
CA LEU A 14 14.71 4.80 -31.98
C LEU A 14 14.99 4.04 -30.67
N VAL A 15 15.68 2.91 -30.82
CA VAL A 15 16.36 2.19 -29.74
C VAL A 15 17.83 2.60 -29.79
N SER A 16 18.27 3.41 -28.82
CA SER A 16 19.67 3.83 -28.71
C SER A 16 20.53 2.74 -28.06
N HIS A 17 21.76 2.68 -28.57
CA HIS A 17 22.75 1.62 -28.52
C HIS A 17 23.52 1.44 -27.20
N LEU A 18 23.76 0.15 -26.91
CA LEU A 18 24.98 -0.57 -26.50
C LEU A 18 26.37 0.13 -26.61
N ALA A 19 27.17 0.03 -25.55
CA ALA A 19 28.65 -0.12 -25.53
C ALA A 19 29.08 -0.62 -24.11
N ALA A 20 29.49 -1.87 -23.89
CA ALA A 20 30.86 -2.43 -24.01
C ALA A 20 31.90 -1.63 -23.19
N ALA A 21 32.29 -2.03 -21.97
CA ALA A 21 33.18 -3.14 -21.55
C ALA A 21 34.66 -2.74 -21.42
N THR A 22 35.19 -3.01 -20.21
CA THR A 22 36.59 -3.31 -19.86
C THR A 22 37.63 -2.19 -19.87
N GLU A 23 38.10 -1.81 -18.68
CA GLU A 23 39.53 -1.79 -18.34
C GLU A 23 39.75 -2.26 -16.90
N GLU A 24 40.61 -3.25 -16.74
CA GLU A 24 41.11 -3.86 -15.52
C GLU A 24 42.59 -3.45 -15.41
N GLN A 25 43.06 -2.91 -14.28
CA GLN A 25 44.36 -3.27 -13.66
C GLN A 25 44.68 -2.43 -12.41
N THR A 26 44.61 -3.12 -11.26
CA THR A 26 45.69 -3.32 -10.29
C THR A 26 46.77 -2.25 -10.12
N GLU A 27 46.79 -1.59 -8.96
CA GLU A 27 48.04 -1.43 -8.21
C GLU A 27 47.80 -1.40 -6.69
N ARG A 28 48.62 -2.17 -5.98
CA ARG A 28 48.65 -2.29 -4.51
C ARG A 28 49.36 -1.08 -3.91
N THR A 29 48.89 -0.58 -2.78
CA THR A 29 49.79 -0.22 -1.66
C THR A 29 48.98 -0.07 -0.38
N ALA A 30 49.39 -0.83 0.64
CA ALA A 30 48.87 -0.74 1.99
C ALA A 30 49.42 0.51 2.70
N SER A 31 48.58 1.21 3.46
CA SER A 31 49.04 1.96 4.62
C SER A 31 47.91 2.13 5.63
N GLU A 32 48.20 1.62 6.81
CA GLU A 32 47.42 1.60 8.03
C GLU A 32 47.26 3.01 8.61
N GLY A 33 46.09 3.32 9.17
CA GLY A 33 45.86 4.59 9.84
C GLY A 33 44.40 4.82 10.22
N GLU A 34 43.89 4.11 11.22
CA GLU A 34 42.83 4.69 12.06
C GLU A 34 43.47 5.78 12.93
N PRO A 35 42.78 6.93 13.11
CA PRO A 35 42.07 7.05 14.39
C PRO A 35 40.76 7.85 14.32
N GLY A 36 39.74 7.32 15.01
CA GLY A 36 38.87 8.10 15.89
C GLY A 36 38.04 9.24 15.27
N THR A 37 36.96 8.90 14.57
CA THR A 37 35.82 9.84 14.49
C THR A 37 34.97 9.66 15.74
N THR A 38 35.10 10.63 16.65
CA THR A 38 34.13 10.90 17.73
C THR A 38 32.76 11.14 17.09
N ILE A 39 31.84 10.17 17.21
CA ILE A 39 30.43 10.40 16.90
C ILE A 39 29.80 11.10 18.11
N ALA A 40 29.98 12.42 18.17
CA ALA A 40 29.09 13.27 18.94
C ALA A 40 28.02 13.80 17.97
N ALA A 41 26.94 13.04 17.81
CA ALA A 41 25.71 13.54 17.24
C ALA A 41 24.77 13.91 18.40
N PRO A 42 24.29 15.16 18.49
CA PRO A 42 23.47 15.62 19.60
C PRO A 42 22.08 14.99 19.55
N ALA A 43 21.59 14.61 20.73
CA ALA A 43 20.21 14.26 20.95
C ALA A 43 19.32 15.48 20.68
N GLU A 44 18.51 15.44 19.64
CA GLU A 44 17.37 16.35 19.53
C GLU A 44 16.23 15.72 18.71
N THR A 45 15.05 15.66 19.34
CA THR A 45 13.74 15.53 18.69
C THR A 45 13.28 14.12 18.26
N ALA A 46 13.13 13.20 19.21
CA ALA A 46 12.34 11.97 19.04
C ALA A 46 10.99 11.96 19.81
N GLU A 47 10.67 13.02 20.56
CA GLU A 47 9.58 12.98 21.55
C GLU A 47 8.20 13.40 21.00
N ALA A 48 8.12 14.07 19.84
CA ALA A 48 6.85 14.52 19.27
C ALA A 48 6.05 13.40 18.58
N GLY A 49 6.73 12.41 17.99
CA GLY A 49 6.09 11.33 17.22
C GLY A 49 5.54 10.18 18.06
N VAL A 50 6.09 9.96 19.25
CA VAL A 50 5.69 8.84 20.14
C VAL A 50 4.33 9.14 20.79
N SER A 51 4.12 10.38 21.22
CA SER A 51 2.86 10.81 21.85
C SER A 51 1.66 10.73 20.91
N GLU A 52 1.82 11.01 19.63
CA GLU A 52 0.73 10.92 18.65
C GLU A 52 0.43 9.47 18.24
N ARG A 53 1.45 8.62 18.10
CA ARG A 53 1.28 7.18 17.86
C ARG A 53 0.57 6.49 19.02
N LEU A 54 0.90 6.82 20.25
CA LEU A 54 0.24 6.27 21.44
C LEU A 54 -1.22 6.72 21.52
N ARG A 55 -1.52 8.00 21.24
CA ARG A 55 -2.91 8.50 21.17
C ARG A 55 -3.73 7.87 20.03
N HIS A 56 -3.11 7.57 18.88
CA HIS A 56 -3.78 6.84 17.78
C HIS A 56 -4.03 5.37 18.15
N LYS A 57 -3.08 4.72 18.83
CA LYS A 57 -3.24 3.34 19.29
C LYS A 57 -4.36 3.21 20.34
N GLU A 58 -4.55 4.23 21.16
CA GLU A 58 -5.61 4.25 22.19
C GLU A 58 -6.99 4.62 21.61
N ARG A 59 -7.06 5.47 20.58
CA ARG A 59 -8.32 5.73 19.82
C ARG A 59 -8.78 4.55 18.95
N ALA A 60 -7.85 3.71 18.50
CA ALA A 60 -8.16 2.53 17.67
C ALA A 60 -8.97 1.43 18.40
N THR A 61 -9.27 1.60 19.69
CA THR A 61 -9.74 0.51 20.57
C THR A 61 -11.18 0.07 20.35
N GLY A 62 -12.02 0.82 19.62
CA GLY A 62 -13.42 0.44 19.39
C GLY A 62 -13.83 0.29 17.92
N ILE A 63 -13.26 1.08 17.00
CA ILE A 63 -13.81 1.18 15.64
C ILE A 63 -13.68 -0.13 14.84
N LEU A 64 -12.69 -0.97 15.17
CA LEU A 64 -12.51 -2.27 14.53
C LEU A 64 -13.53 -3.32 14.98
N ASP A 65 -14.27 -3.04 16.04
CA ASP A 65 -15.28 -3.91 16.65
C ASP A 65 -16.71 -3.42 16.36
N VAL A 66 -16.86 -2.31 15.62
CA VAL A 66 -18.14 -1.83 15.11
C VAL A 66 -18.49 -2.56 13.81
N PRO A 67 -19.66 -3.19 13.69
CA PRO A 67 -20.10 -3.82 12.44
C PRO A 67 -20.20 -2.84 11.28
N LEU A 68 -19.79 -3.27 10.08
CA LEU A 68 -20.03 -2.53 8.85
C LEU A 68 -21.43 -2.84 8.30
N ASP A 69 -22.11 -1.81 7.82
CA ASP A 69 -23.42 -1.92 7.18
C ASP A 69 -23.26 -2.25 5.69
N GLY A 70 -23.51 -3.50 5.33
CA GLY A 70 -23.44 -4.01 3.95
C GLY A 70 -24.78 -4.00 3.22
N SER A 71 -25.83 -3.38 3.78
CA SER A 71 -27.15 -3.29 3.15
C SER A 71 -27.14 -2.51 1.84
N SER A 72 -26.17 -1.60 1.69
CA SER A 72 -25.91 -0.85 0.46
C SER A 72 -24.42 -0.54 0.29
N VAL A 73 -24.02 -0.23 -0.93
CA VAL A 73 -22.63 0.19 -1.22
C VAL A 73 -22.27 1.46 -0.45
N GLU A 74 -23.19 2.43 -0.40
CA GLU A 74 -22.93 3.73 0.23
C GLU A 74 -22.77 3.61 1.75
N ALA A 75 -23.61 2.81 2.40
CA ALA A 75 -23.51 2.57 3.85
C ALA A 75 -22.20 1.88 4.22
N PHE A 76 -21.77 0.89 3.44
CA PHE A 76 -20.54 0.17 3.70
C PHE A 76 -19.31 1.06 3.56
N GLU A 77 -19.24 1.83 2.47
CA GLU A 77 -18.13 2.75 2.19
C GLU A 77 -18.09 3.89 3.22
N SER A 78 -19.24 4.39 3.68
CA SER A 78 -19.30 5.35 4.80
C SER A 78 -18.72 4.76 6.09
N GLY A 79 -19.03 3.49 6.38
CA GLY A 79 -18.43 2.74 7.48
C GLY A 79 -16.91 2.61 7.33
N LEU A 80 -16.41 2.30 6.13
CA LEU A 80 -14.97 2.22 5.85
C LEU A 80 -14.26 3.55 6.03
N GLU A 81 -14.87 4.67 5.63
CA GLU A 81 -14.27 6.00 5.81
C GLU A 81 -14.19 6.39 7.29
N LYS A 82 -15.19 5.99 8.09
CA LYS A 82 -15.12 6.14 9.55
C LYS A 82 -13.98 5.30 10.15
N VAL A 83 -13.85 4.04 9.73
CA VAL A 83 -12.72 3.18 10.15
C VAL A 83 -11.39 3.81 9.73
N ARG A 84 -11.28 4.36 8.52
CA ARG A 84 -10.07 5.05 8.04
C ARG A 84 -9.67 6.24 8.91
N SER A 85 -10.67 6.99 9.38
CA SER A 85 -10.45 8.21 10.16
C SER A 85 -10.09 7.93 11.63
N GLU A 86 -10.57 6.81 12.18
CA GLU A 86 -10.43 6.51 13.62
C GLU A 86 -9.44 5.38 13.92
N ALA A 87 -9.21 4.45 12.99
CA ALA A 87 -8.26 3.35 13.17
C ALA A 87 -6.82 3.81 12.94
N SER A 88 -5.86 2.99 13.38
CA SER A 88 -4.47 3.21 13.00
C SER A 88 -4.27 3.00 11.48
N PRO A 89 -3.29 3.67 10.85
CA PRO A 89 -2.98 3.43 9.44
C PRO A 89 -2.65 1.96 9.12
N GLU A 90 -2.03 1.26 10.07
CA GLU A 90 -1.70 -0.16 9.94
C GLU A 90 -2.95 -1.02 9.90
N ASP A 91 -3.90 -0.79 10.82
CA ASP A 91 -5.15 -1.54 10.89
C ASP A 91 -6.02 -1.30 9.65
N TYR A 92 -6.12 -0.04 9.21
CA TYR A 92 -6.87 0.26 7.98
C TYR A 92 -6.23 -0.38 6.75
N ASN A 93 -4.89 -0.40 6.67
CA ASN A 93 -4.19 -1.09 5.59
C ASN A 93 -4.48 -2.60 5.62
N ARG A 94 -4.42 -3.24 6.79
CA ARG A 94 -4.78 -4.67 6.95
C ARG A 94 -6.22 -4.94 6.49
N LEU A 95 -7.18 -4.10 6.90
CA LEU A 95 -8.56 -4.19 6.46
C LEU A 95 -8.69 -4.07 4.93
N SER A 96 -8.03 -3.08 4.33
CA SER A 96 -8.05 -2.88 2.87
C SER A 96 -7.54 -4.10 2.12
N GLN A 97 -6.45 -4.72 2.61
CA GLN A 97 -5.91 -5.94 2.01
C GLN A 97 -6.85 -7.14 2.19
N ALA A 98 -7.52 -7.25 3.34
CA ALA A 98 -8.54 -8.28 3.56
C ALA A 98 -9.75 -8.12 2.62
N LEU A 99 -10.23 -6.89 2.41
CA LEU A 99 -11.32 -6.60 1.47
C LEU A 99 -10.96 -6.96 0.03
N LYS A 100 -9.73 -6.62 -0.42
CA LYS A 100 -9.22 -7.05 -1.73
C LYS A 100 -9.16 -8.56 -1.84
N TRP A 101 -8.68 -9.24 -0.79
CA TRP A 101 -8.66 -10.70 -0.76
C TRP A 101 -10.06 -11.28 -0.95
N HIS A 102 -11.07 -10.78 -0.21
CA HIS A 102 -12.45 -11.23 -0.39
C HIS A 102 -12.98 -10.92 -1.79
N GLN A 103 -12.62 -9.78 -2.38
CA GLN A 103 -13.02 -9.45 -3.76
C GLN A 103 -12.53 -10.48 -4.78
N PHE A 104 -11.28 -10.97 -4.64
CA PHE A 104 -10.67 -11.89 -5.60
C PHE A 104 -10.91 -13.37 -5.30
N TYR A 105 -10.91 -13.76 -4.01
CA TYR A 105 -10.94 -15.17 -3.61
C TYR A 105 -12.29 -15.64 -3.09
N ASN A 106 -13.21 -14.74 -2.74
CA ASN A 106 -14.58 -15.12 -2.40
C ASN A 106 -15.39 -15.31 -3.69
N LEU A 107 -15.42 -16.55 -4.18
CA LEU A 107 -16.14 -16.94 -5.41
C LEU A 107 -17.64 -16.61 -5.37
N ALA A 108 -18.24 -16.45 -4.19
CA ALA A 108 -19.63 -16.04 -4.06
C ALA A 108 -19.86 -14.58 -4.50
N ALA A 109 -18.87 -13.71 -4.31
CA ALA A 109 -18.94 -12.32 -4.75
C ALA A 109 -18.77 -12.19 -6.27
N LYS A 110 -18.02 -13.09 -6.93
CA LYS A 110 -17.76 -13.04 -8.39
C LYS A 110 -17.22 -11.68 -8.86
N SER A 111 -16.33 -11.07 -8.09
CA SER A 111 -15.78 -9.72 -8.34
C SER A 111 -16.81 -8.58 -8.32
N ASP A 112 -18.05 -8.85 -7.90
CA ASP A 112 -19.12 -7.86 -7.76
C ASP A 112 -19.04 -7.23 -6.36
N LYS A 113 -18.84 -5.91 -6.34
CA LYS A 113 -18.66 -5.14 -5.11
C LYS A 113 -19.91 -5.12 -4.23
N GLU A 114 -21.09 -4.98 -4.84
CA GLU A 114 -22.35 -4.96 -4.09
C GLU A 114 -22.60 -6.33 -3.44
N LYS A 115 -22.36 -7.42 -4.17
CA LYS A 115 -22.46 -8.77 -3.60
C LYS A 115 -21.44 -8.99 -2.49
N LEU A 116 -20.20 -8.53 -2.67
CA LEU A 116 -19.18 -8.61 -1.63
C LEU A 116 -19.64 -7.92 -0.34
N TYR A 117 -20.14 -6.69 -0.43
CA TYR A 117 -20.57 -5.94 0.76
C TYR A 117 -21.76 -6.59 1.44
N ARG A 118 -22.74 -7.11 0.70
CA ARG A 118 -23.83 -7.90 1.29
C ARG A 118 -23.33 -9.18 1.99
N LEU A 119 -22.29 -9.83 1.49
CA LEU A 119 -21.69 -11.02 2.14
C LEU A 119 -20.94 -10.66 3.43
N LEU A 120 -20.44 -9.43 3.51
CA LEU A 120 -19.72 -8.92 4.68
C LEU A 120 -20.62 -8.10 5.63
N ASP A 121 -21.91 -7.98 5.32
CA ASP A 121 -22.87 -7.26 6.13
C ASP A 121 -22.90 -7.78 7.58
N GLY A 122 -22.90 -6.84 8.53
CA GLY A 122 -22.86 -7.13 9.95
C GLY A 122 -21.53 -7.66 10.48
N LYS A 123 -20.50 -7.83 9.65
CA LYS A 123 -19.15 -8.18 10.12
C LYS A 123 -18.39 -6.95 10.60
N THR A 124 -17.60 -7.12 11.65
CA THR A 124 -16.68 -6.07 12.10
C THR A 124 -15.41 -6.06 11.22
N PRO A 125 -14.70 -4.92 11.11
CA PRO A 125 -13.39 -4.87 10.48
C PRO A 125 -12.44 -5.95 10.98
N ARG A 126 -12.43 -6.22 12.29
CA ARG A 126 -11.61 -7.29 12.90
C ARG A 126 -11.94 -8.66 12.31
N GLN A 127 -13.22 -9.03 12.26
CA GLN A 127 -13.65 -10.30 11.69
C GLN A 127 -13.30 -10.42 10.19
N ILE A 128 -13.41 -9.33 9.44
CA ILE A 128 -13.03 -9.30 8.02
C ILE A 128 -11.52 -9.55 7.86
N MET A 129 -10.68 -8.93 8.70
CA MET A 129 -9.24 -9.15 8.71
C MET A 129 -8.87 -10.58 9.10
N ASP A 130 -9.49 -11.13 10.15
CA ASP A 130 -9.20 -12.48 10.65
C ASP A 130 -9.49 -13.54 9.58
N THR A 131 -10.58 -13.40 8.83
CA THR A 131 -10.92 -14.34 7.76
C THR A 131 -9.94 -14.34 6.57
N ALA A 132 -9.25 -13.22 6.33
CA ALA A 132 -8.23 -13.11 5.30
C ALA A 132 -6.82 -13.51 5.80
N GLY A 133 -6.52 -13.31 7.08
CA GLY A 133 -5.20 -13.52 7.68
C GLY A 133 -4.93 -14.91 8.25
N ASN A 134 -5.96 -15.76 8.45
CA ASN A 134 -5.80 -17.08 9.07
C ASN A 134 -5.30 -18.18 8.11
N ARG A 135 -4.28 -17.89 7.29
CA ARG A 135 -3.64 -18.83 6.36
C ARG A 135 -2.13 -18.75 6.39
#